data_AF-A0A9E5MW86-F1
#
_entry.id   AF-A0A9E5MW86-F1
#
_cell.length_a   1.000
_cell.length_b   1.000
_cell.length_c   1.000
_cell.angle_alpha   90.00
_cell.angle_beta   90.00
_cell.angle_gamma   90.00
#
_symmetry.space_group_name_H-M   'P 1'
#
loop_
_entity.id
_entity.type
_entity.pdbx_description
1 polymer ?
#
loop_
_entity_poly.entity_id
_entity_poly.type
_entity_poly.pdbx_seq_one_letter_code
_entity_poly.pdbx_strand_id
1 'polypeptide(L)'
;MGIEAFLIASTITCMLAQRLMRRVCPHCATSYTPTPEEYRRLGYTHGDLAGADLQIGRGCTACRFTGYKGRVGVFELLTLNDDVKEAVLARKTVQEIRRVSIESSGLITLLEDGIAKAARGKISLPEVMRRLPRTVKPRPLHELRRLLGE
;
A
#
# COMPACT_ATOMS: atom_id res chain seq x y z
N MET A 1 -21.12 -12.84 12.04
CA MET A 1 -22.08 -12.32 11.03
C MET A 1 -22.88 -13.42 10.35
N GLY A 2 -22.42 -14.69 10.29
CA GLY A 2 -23.27 -15.81 9.87
C GLY A 2 -23.73 -15.79 8.41
N ILE A 3 -23.03 -15.05 7.55
CA ILE A 3 -23.36 -14.91 6.12
C ILE A 3 -22.80 -16.11 5.35
N GLU A 4 -23.64 -16.73 4.54
CA GLU A 4 -23.24 -17.84 3.68
C GLU A 4 -22.26 -17.39 2.58
N ALA A 5 -21.25 -18.21 2.31
CA ALA A 5 -20.18 -17.89 1.36
C ALA A 5 -20.72 -17.61 -0.06
N PHE A 6 -21.77 -18.31 -0.47
CA PHE A 6 -22.41 -18.08 -1.77
C PHE A 6 -23.02 -16.67 -1.88
N LEU A 7 -23.58 -16.13 -0.82
CA LEU A 7 -24.10 -14.75 -0.83
C LEU A 7 -22.96 -13.75 -0.96
N ILE A 8 -21.83 -13.98 -0.29
CA ILE A 8 -20.64 -13.14 -0.41
C ILE A 8 -20.14 -13.14 -1.87
N ALA A 9 -19.98 -14.32 -2.46
CA ALA A 9 -19.45 -14.46 -3.82
C ALA A 9 -20.40 -13.95 -4.93
N SER A 10 -21.72 -14.02 -4.72
CA SER A 10 -22.71 -13.60 -5.71
C SER A 10 -23.12 -12.13 -5.62
N THR A 11 -23.02 -11.50 -4.45
CA THR A 11 -23.51 -10.13 -4.24
C THR A 11 -22.43 -9.07 -4.18
N ILE A 12 -21.21 -9.41 -3.72
CA ILE A 12 -20.13 -8.44 -3.58
C ILE A 12 -19.37 -8.33 -4.90
N THR A 13 -19.38 -7.14 -5.51
CA THR A 13 -18.58 -6.86 -6.71
C THR A 13 -17.14 -6.51 -6.35
N CYS A 14 -16.96 -5.65 -5.35
CA CYS A 14 -15.66 -5.22 -4.87
C CYS A 14 -15.70 -4.80 -3.41
N MET A 15 -14.53 -4.80 -2.76
CA MET A 15 -14.32 -4.32 -1.41
C MET A 15 -13.17 -3.31 -1.40
N LEU A 16 -13.43 -2.10 -0.90
CA LEU A 16 -12.41 -1.07 -0.74
C LEU A 16 -12.01 -0.96 0.73
N ALA A 17 -10.72 -1.16 1.00
CA ALA A 17 -10.11 -0.79 2.26
C ALA A 17 -9.33 0.52 2.08
N GLN A 18 -9.36 1.40 3.09
CA GLN A 18 -8.64 2.67 3.04
C GLN A 18 -7.96 3.03 4.36
N ARG A 19 -6.89 3.82 4.28
CA ARG A 19 -6.31 4.53 5.42
C ARG A 19 -5.96 5.97 5.04
N LEU A 20 -6.00 6.88 6.02
CA LEU A 20 -5.53 8.26 5.84
C LEU A 20 -4.13 8.39 6.42
N MET A 21 -3.19 8.77 5.56
CA MET A 21 -1.77 8.91 5.89
C MET A 21 -1.40 10.38 5.98
N ARG A 22 -0.46 10.73 6.85
CA ARG A 22 0.07 12.09 6.92
C ARG A 22 0.88 12.40 5.66
N ARG A 23 0.58 13.53 5.02
CA ARG A 23 1.31 13.99 3.83
C ARG A 23 2.60 14.67 4.24
N VAL A 24 3.72 14.38 3.57
CA VAL A 24 4.97 15.13 3.75
C VAL A 24 4.68 16.61 3.51
N CYS A 25 5.21 17.48 4.38
CA CYS A 25 5.00 18.91 4.24
C CYS A 25 5.73 19.43 3.00
N PRO A 26 5.03 20.10 2.05
CA PRO A 26 5.65 20.59 0.82
C PRO A 26 6.63 21.76 1.03
N HIS A 27 6.56 22.45 2.17
CA HIS A 27 7.44 23.60 2.46
C HIS A 27 8.79 23.21 3.07
N CYS A 28 8.91 21.99 3.61
CA CYS A 28 10.13 21.53 4.28
C CYS A 28 10.49 20.09 3.90
N ALA A 29 10.02 19.63 2.74
CA ALA A 29 10.40 18.33 2.18
C ALA A 29 11.90 18.35 1.85
N THR A 30 12.57 17.24 2.13
CA THR A 30 13.95 17.00 1.78
C THR A 30 14.10 15.55 1.31
N SER A 31 15.07 15.33 0.42
CA SER A 31 15.44 13.99 -0.03
C SER A 31 15.76 13.09 1.16
N TYR A 32 15.34 11.84 1.06
CA TYR A 32 15.50 10.82 2.09
C TYR A 32 15.98 9.52 1.47
N THR A 33 17.04 8.97 2.05
CA THR A 33 17.60 7.67 1.67
C THR A 33 17.24 6.65 2.74
N PRO A 34 16.55 5.53 2.40
CA PRO A 34 16.25 4.49 3.37
C PRO A 34 17.53 3.83 3.89
N THR A 35 17.53 3.53 5.18
CA THR A 35 18.60 2.78 5.84
C THR A 35 18.56 1.29 5.43
N PRO A 36 19.68 0.55 5.59
CA PRO A 36 19.69 -0.90 5.36
C PRO A 36 18.66 -1.67 6.21
N GLU A 37 18.34 -1.18 7.41
CA GLU A 37 17.29 -1.75 8.24
C GLU A 37 15.90 -1.54 7.64
N GLU A 38 15.63 -0.36 7.09
CA GLU A 38 14.34 -0.07 6.47
C GLU A 38 14.08 -0.93 5.22
N TYR A 39 15.11 -1.13 4.40
CA TYR A 39 15.08 -2.10 3.30
C TYR A 39 14.78 -3.52 3.80
N ARG A 40 15.52 -4.02 4.79
CA ARG A 40 15.29 -5.36 5.38
C ARG A 40 13.87 -5.51 5.93
N ARG A 41 13.37 -4.48 6.62
CA ARG A 41 12.03 -4.47 7.19
C ARG A 41 10.93 -4.56 6.13
N LEU A 42 11.15 -4.03 4.93
CA LEU A 42 10.23 -4.16 3.80
C LEU A 42 10.46 -5.45 2.97
N GLY A 43 11.52 -6.20 3.24
CA GLY A 43 11.95 -7.30 2.38
C GLY A 43 12.48 -6.83 1.02
N TYR A 44 12.92 -5.58 0.94
CA TYR A 44 13.45 -4.93 -0.25
C TYR A 44 14.98 -4.92 -0.28
N THR A 45 15.49 -4.79 -1.49
CA THR A 45 16.85 -4.46 -1.87
C THR A 45 16.90 -3.02 -2.39
N HIS A 46 18.10 -2.49 -2.66
CA HIS A 46 18.25 -1.16 -3.25
C HIS A 46 17.55 -1.02 -4.62
N GLY A 47 17.53 -2.09 -5.42
CA GLY A 47 16.89 -2.10 -6.74
C GLY A 47 15.36 -2.02 -6.70
N ASP A 48 14.73 -2.48 -5.61
CA ASP A 48 13.27 -2.52 -5.50
C ASP A 48 12.64 -1.13 -5.41
N LEU A 49 13.40 -0.13 -4.96
CA LEU A 49 12.99 1.28 -4.89
C LEU A 49 13.75 2.17 -5.90
N ALA A 50 14.34 1.58 -6.93
CA ALA A 50 15.05 2.34 -7.95
C ALA A 50 14.13 3.37 -8.63
N GLY A 51 14.61 4.61 -8.77
CA GLY A 51 13.85 5.72 -9.33
C GLY A 51 12.74 6.27 -8.43
N ALA A 52 12.77 5.97 -7.12
CA ALA A 52 11.90 6.59 -6.12
C ALA A 52 12.39 8.00 -5.73
N ASP A 53 11.48 8.97 -5.72
CA ASP A 53 11.71 10.29 -5.11
C ASP A 53 11.18 10.27 -3.67
N LEU A 54 11.96 9.68 -2.76
CA LEU A 54 11.55 9.57 -1.37
C LEU A 54 11.84 10.87 -0.62
N GLN A 55 10.82 11.37 0.08
CA GLN A 55 10.88 12.64 0.78
C GLN A 55 10.52 12.47 2.26
N ILE A 56 11.13 13.30 3.11
CA ILE A 56 10.78 13.46 4.52
C ILE A 56 10.64 14.94 4.87
N GLY A 57 9.76 15.29 5.79
CA GLY A 57 9.62 16.67 6.26
C GLY A 57 10.52 16.95 7.45
N ARG A 58 11.41 17.94 7.35
CA ARG A 58 12.28 18.37 8.47
C ARG A 58 11.55 19.11 9.60
N GLY A 59 10.35 19.62 9.32
CA GLY A 59 9.60 20.48 10.22
C GLY A 59 9.83 21.96 9.93
N CYS A 60 8.75 22.73 9.86
CA CYS A 60 8.76 24.18 9.69
C CYS A 60 7.49 24.79 10.31
N THR A 61 7.44 26.12 10.36
CA THR A 61 6.27 26.87 10.87
C THR A 61 4.97 26.49 10.14
N ALA A 62 5.02 26.33 8.82
CA ALA A 62 3.86 25.98 8.00
C ALA A 62 3.24 24.60 8.32
N CYS A 63 3.98 23.69 8.94
CA CYS A 63 3.49 22.39 9.43
C CYS A 63 3.53 22.25 10.96
N ARG A 64 3.70 23.36 11.68
CA ARG A 64 3.85 23.38 13.15
C ARG A 64 4.95 22.43 13.63
N PHE A 65 6.07 22.41 12.91
CA PHE A 65 7.25 21.59 13.18
C PHE A 65 7.02 20.07 13.19
N THR A 66 5.90 19.59 12.67
CA THR A 66 5.61 18.14 12.62
C THR A 66 6.29 17.41 11.47
N GLY A 67 6.68 18.13 10.42
CA GLY A 67 7.13 17.56 9.15
C GLY A 67 6.00 17.14 8.20
N TYR A 68 4.73 17.27 8.62
CA TYR A 68 3.57 16.80 7.85
C TYR A 68 2.50 17.88 7.69
N LYS A 69 1.90 18.00 6.50
CA LYS A 69 0.81 18.98 6.25
C LYS A 69 -0.24 18.40 5.30
N GLY A 70 -1.41 18.11 5.86
CA GLY A 70 -2.53 17.47 5.16
C GLY A 70 -2.48 15.94 5.25
N ARG A 71 -3.38 15.28 4.52
CA ARG A 71 -3.52 13.83 4.48
C ARG A 71 -3.58 13.33 3.05
N VAL A 72 -3.19 12.07 2.84
CA VAL A 72 -3.30 11.35 1.57
C VAL A 72 -4.02 10.04 1.86
N GLY A 73 -5.04 9.71 1.08
CA GLY A 73 -5.69 8.41 1.14
C GLY A 73 -4.79 7.33 0.54
N VAL A 74 -4.67 6.20 1.22
CA VAL A 74 -4.14 4.96 0.65
C VAL A 74 -5.25 3.93 0.58
N PHE A 75 -5.26 3.15 -0.49
CA PHE A 75 -6.38 2.33 -0.91
C PHE A 75 -5.92 0.91 -1.28
N GLU A 76 -6.76 -0.07 -0.94
CA GLU A 76 -6.65 -1.45 -1.38
C GLU A 76 -8.02 -1.84 -1.91
N LEU A 77 -8.12 -2.12 -3.21
CA LEU A 77 -9.37 -2.47 -3.87
C LEU A 77 -9.34 -3.94 -4.27
N LEU A 78 -10.12 -4.76 -3.57
CA LEU A 78 -10.34 -6.15 -3.90
C LEU A 78 -11.53 -6.27 -4.84
N THR A 79 -11.29 -6.70 -6.07
CA THR A 79 -12.34 -7.04 -7.04
C THR A 79 -12.60 -8.54 -6.99
N LEU A 80 -13.87 -8.95 -6.85
CA LEU A 80 -14.23 -10.37 -6.81
C LEU A 80 -14.36 -10.90 -8.24
N ASN A 81 -13.23 -11.22 -8.86
CA ASN A 81 -13.20 -12.03 -10.07
C ASN A 81 -13.55 -13.49 -9.77
N ASP A 82 -13.65 -14.33 -10.79
CA ASP A 82 -14.12 -15.71 -10.64
C ASP A 82 -13.19 -16.55 -9.74
N ASP A 83 -11.87 -16.36 -9.83
CA ASP A 83 -10.90 -17.06 -8.96
C ASP A 83 -11.08 -16.69 -7.47
N VAL A 84 -11.30 -15.41 -7.18
CA VAL A 84 -11.54 -14.94 -5.81
C VAL A 84 -12.89 -15.44 -5.31
N LYS A 85 -13.93 -15.43 -6.15
CA LYS A 85 -15.24 -16.00 -5.81
C LYS A 85 -15.13 -17.49 -5.50
N GLU A 86 -14.41 -18.25 -6.31
CA GLU A 86 -14.17 -19.68 -6.08
C GLU A 86 -13.42 -19.90 -4.75
N ALA A 87 -12.40 -19.09 -4.47
CA ALA A 87 -11.68 -19.15 -3.20
C ALA A 87 -12.59 -18.88 -1.99
N VAL A 88 -13.53 -17.94 -2.11
CA VAL A 88 -14.55 -17.64 -1.08
C VAL A 88 -15.52 -18.81 -0.92
N LEU A 89 -16.04 -19.36 -2.02
CA LEU A 89 -16.96 -20.52 -2.01
C LEU A 89 -16.31 -21.76 -1.39
N ALA A 90 -15.04 -21.99 -1.70
CA ALA A 90 -14.22 -23.06 -1.13
C ALA A 90 -13.80 -22.82 0.33
N ARG A 91 -14.23 -21.71 0.95
CA ARG A 91 -13.89 -21.31 2.33
C ARG A 91 -12.39 -21.31 2.61
N LYS A 92 -11.58 -20.88 1.62
CA LYS A 92 -10.12 -20.76 1.78
C LYS A 92 -9.78 -19.76 2.88
N THR A 93 -8.57 -19.89 3.42
CA THR A 93 -8.07 -18.96 4.44
C THR A 93 -7.90 -17.55 3.88
N VAL A 94 -7.87 -16.55 4.76
CA VAL A 94 -7.67 -15.13 4.37
C VAL A 94 -6.35 -14.95 3.60
N GLN A 95 -5.30 -15.66 3.99
CA GLN A 95 -3.99 -15.64 3.35
C GLN A 95 -4.06 -16.18 1.91
N GLU A 96 -4.79 -17.26 1.70
CA GLU A 96 -4.97 -17.85 0.37
C GLU A 96 -5.83 -16.97 -0.52
N ILE A 97 -6.94 -16.43 -0.02
CA ILE A 97 -7.78 -15.48 -0.77
C ILE A 97 -6.97 -14.26 -1.17
N ARG A 98 -6.16 -13.70 -0.27
CA ARG A 98 -5.28 -12.56 -0.56
C ARG A 98 -4.25 -12.90 -1.64
N ARG A 99 -3.63 -14.07 -1.58
CA ARG A 99 -2.68 -14.53 -2.60
C ARG A 99 -3.34 -14.62 -3.97
N VAL A 100 -4.48 -15.31 -4.06
CA VAL A 100 -5.28 -15.40 -5.29
C VAL A 100 -5.63 -14.00 -5.81
N SER A 101 -6.04 -13.10 -4.92
CA SER A 101 -6.40 -11.72 -5.29
C SER A 101 -5.21 -10.95 -5.89
N ILE A 102 -4.01 -11.11 -5.33
CA ILE A 102 -2.79 -10.45 -5.85
C ILE A 102 -2.43 -11.01 -7.22
N GLU A 103 -2.53 -12.33 -7.39
CA GLU A 103 -2.12 -13.05 -8.60
C GLU A 103 -3.12 -12.87 -9.76
N SER A 104 -4.43 -12.98 -9.52
CA SER A 104 -5.43 -12.99 -10.58
C SER A 104 -6.15 -11.66 -10.79
N SER A 105 -6.35 -10.86 -9.74
CA SER A 105 -7.06 -9.57 -9.83
C SER A 105 -6.12 -8.36 -9.86
N GLY A 106 -4.82 -8.58 -9.68
CA GLY A 106 -3.83 -7.51 -9.61
C GLY A 106 -3.97 -6.64 -8.35
N LEU A 107 -4.56 -7.16 -7.27
CA LEU A 107 -4.79 -6.44 -6.01
C LEU A 107 -3.52 -5.70 -5.58
N ILE A 108 -3.60 -4.37 -5.47
CA ILE A 108 -2.56 -3.55 -4.85
C ILE A 108 -2.91 -3.40 -3.38
N THR A 109 -2.00 -3.84 -2.51
CA THR A 109 -2.22 -3.77 -1.08
C THR A 109 -2.10 -2.35 -0.53
N LEU A 110 -2.66 -2.11 0.66
CA LEU A 110 -2.50 -0.81 1.34
C LEU A 110 -1.02 -0.42 1.46
N LEU A 111 -0.14 -1.39 1.77
CA LEU A 111 1.30 -1.18 1.89
C LEU A 111 1.90 -0.76 0.55
N GLU A 112 1.56 -1.46 -0.54
CA GLU A 112 2.09 -1.19 -1.88
C GLU A 112 1.63 0.17 -2.42
N ASP A 113 0.35 0.52 -2.28
CA ASP A 113 -0.14 1.85 -2.66
C ASP A 113 0.52 2.94 -1.79
N GLY A 114 0.77 2.66 -0.52
CA GLY A 114 1.59 3.49 0.36
C GLY A 114 3.01 3.67 -0.18
N ILE A 115 3.69 2.58 -0.56
CA ILE A 115 5.04 2.63 -1.13
C ILE A 115 5.06 3.43 -2.44
N ALA A 116 4.10 3.22 -3.34
CA ALA A 116 4.00 3.95 -4.60
C ALA A 116 3.77 5.46 -4.37
N LYS A 117 3.01 5.83 -3.34
CA LYS A 117 2.84 7.24 -2.93
C LYS A 117 4.08 7.80 -2.24
N ALA A 118 4.80 6.99 -1.48
CA ALA A 118 6.06 7.38 -0.86
C ALA A 118 7.15 7.64 -1.90
N ALA A 119 7.22 6.79 -2.92
CA ALA A 119 8.14 6.91 -4.06
C ALA A 119 7.91 8.16 -4.93
N ARG A 120 6.84 8.92 -4.67
CA ARG A 120 6.53 10.21 -5.30
C ARG A 120 6.62 11.38 -4.30
N GLY A 121 7.25 11.16 -3.16
CA GLY A 121 7.44 12.15 -2.11
C GLY A 121 6.17 12.58 -1.36
N LYS A 122 5.01 11.96 -1.63
CA LYS A 122 3.72 12.39 -1.04
C LYS A 122 3.61 11.99 0.42
N ILE A 123 4.11 10.83 0.78
CA ILE A 123 4.14 10.30 2.15
C ILE A 123 5.55 9.83 2.48
N SER A 124 5.92 9.81 3.76
CA SER A 124 7.26 9.35 4.14
C SER A 124 7.28 7.81 4.26
N LEU A 125 8.40 7.19 3.88
CA LEU A 125 8.58 5.74 4.04
C LEU A 125 8.44 5.29 5.51
N PRO A 126 8.95 6.04 6.51
CA PRO A 126 8.69 5.72 7.91
C PRO A 126 7.20 5.72 8.29
N GLU A 127 6.39 6.64 7.74
CA GLU A 127 4.95 6.65 8.00
C GLU A 127 4.27 5.41 7.40
N VAL A 128 4.61 5.04 6.17
CA VAL A 128 4.16 3.80 5.51
C VAL A 128 4.46 2.58 6.37
N MET A 129 5.73 2.44 6.78
CA MET A 129 6.21 1.32 7.55
C MET A 129 5.59 1.19 8.95
N ARG A 130 5.16 2.32 9.53
CA ARG A 130 4.56 2.39 10.87
C ARG A 130 3.05 2.21 10.86
N ARG A 131 2.37 2.71 9.82
CA ARG A 131 0.91 2.84 9.80
C ARG A 131 0.20 1.84 8.90
N LEU A 132 0.90 1.09 8.05
CA LEU A 132 0.27 0.18 7.09
C LEU A 132 0.55 -1.30 7.42
N PRO A 133 -0.42 -2.20 7.20
CA PRO A 133 -0.27 -3.61 7.57
C PRO A 133 0.71 -4.30 6.62
N ARG A 134 1.57 -5.17 7.16
CA ARG A 134 2.53 -5.96 6.38
C ARG A 134 1.99 -7.38 6.22
N THR A 135 1.12 -7.56 5.24
CA THR A 135 0.45 -8.84 5.00
C THR A 135 1.27 -9.77 4.10
N VAL A 136 2.01 -9.21 3.14
CA VAL A 136 2.87 -9.91 2.18
C VAL A 136 4.09 -9.06 1.90
N LYS A 137 5.15 -9.67 1.33
CA LYS A 137 6.26 -8.90 0.75
C LYS A 137 5.70 -8.04 -0.39
N PRO A 138 5.86 -6.71 -0.36
CA PRO A 138 5.38 -5.85 -1.43
C PRO A 138 6.16 -6.09 -2.73
N ARG A 139 5.53 -5.89 -3.88
CA ARG A 139 6.21 -5.95 -5.19
C ARG A 139 7.20 -4.79 -5.38
N PRO A 140 8.21 -4.93 -6.24
CA PRO A 140 9.14 -3.85 -6.56
C PRO A 140 8.42 -2.63 -7.18
N LEU A 141 9.00 -1.44 -7.02
CA LEU A 141 8.38 -0.18 -7.45
C LEU A 141 8.05 -0.13 -8.95
N HIS A 142 8.91 -0.70 -9.81
CA HIS A 142 8.67 -0.72 -11.25
C HIS A 142 7.39 -1.51 -11.61
N GLU A 143 7.12 -2.60 -10.89
CA GLU A 143 5.92 -3.39 -11.08
C GLU A 143 4.68 -2.67 -10.53
N LEU A 144 4.81 -1.99 -9.39
CA LEU A 144 3.73 -1.19 -8.82
C LEU A 144 3.33 -0.04 -9.75
N ARG A 145 4.30 0.65 -10.37
CA ARG A 145 4.04 1.69 -11.37
C ARG A 145 3.25 1.14 -12.55
N ARG A 146 3.70 0.01 -13.12
CA ARG A 146 2.98 -0.69 -14.20
C ARG A 146 1.52 -0.99 -13.83
N LEU A 147 1.27 -1.50 -12.62
CA LEU A 147 -0.09 -1.84 -12.16
C LEU A 147 -0.95 -0.61 -11.88
N LEU A 148 -0.34 0.50 -11.49
CA LEU A 148 -1.01 1.78 -11.25
C LEU A 148 -1.19 2.63 -12.51
N GLY A 149 -0.65 2.19 -13.66
CA GLY A 149 -0.68 2.94 -14.92
C GLY A 149 0.24 4.17 -14.93
N GLU A 150 1.36 4.10 -14.21
CA GLU A 150 2.40 5.15 -14.11
C GLU A 150 3.63 4.86 -14.97
#